data_AF-A0A3R6YMU8-F1
#
_entry.id   AF-A0A3R6YMU8-F1
#
_cell.length_a   1.000
_cell.length_b   1.000
_cell.length_c   1.000
_cell.angle_alpha   90.00
_cell.angle_beta   90.00
_cell.angle_gamma   90.00
#
_symmetry.space_group_name_H-M   'P 1'
#
loop_
_entity.id
_entity.type
_entity.pdbx_description
1 polymer ?
#
loop_
_entity_poly.entity_id
_entity_poly.type
_entity_poly.pdbx_seq_one_letter_code
_entity_poly.pdbx_strand_id
1 'polypeptide(L)'
;MISRTETCAFSESRIYPGHGIRLVRKDGNAYTLLNSKCKSLFLQRKKPAKIHWTLSWRRMNKKLRVQSTRRRARKTTKIQRAIVGVSVDELKKKRNQKPQLRAAARDAALKYAYAPTSEAKDQAKTKKVAAPAGQKKQVIKNAGPKGGKKTGNRGAL
;
A
#
# COMPACT_ATOMS: atom_id res chain seq x y z
N MET A 1 39.08 -22.74 -24.97
CA MET A 1 39.62 -21.61 -24.17
C MET A 1 38.62 -20.46 -24.25
N ILE A 2 37.94 -20.11 -23.15
CA ILE A 2 36.96 -18.99 -23.16
C ILE A 2 37.75 -17.69 -23.02
N SER A 3 37.88 -16.94 -24.10
CA SER A 3 38.51 -15.62 -24.10
C SER A 3 37.58 -14.61 -23.41
N ARG A 4 37.99 -14.13 -22.24
CA ARG A 4 37.25 -13.09 -21.50
C ARG A 4 37.26 -11.79 -22.31
N THR A 5 36.10 -11.37 -22.80
CA THR A 5 35.95 -10.08 -23.50
C THR A 5 35.66 -8.97 -22.50
N GLU A 6 36.37 -7.85 -22.62
CA GLU A 6 36.04 -6.63 -21.89
C GLU A 6 34.97 -5.83 -22.63
N THR A 7 34.38 -4.83 -21.98
CA THR A 7 33.39 -3.94 -22.61
C THR A 7 33.93 -2.51 -22.68
N CYS A 8 33.79 -1.88 -23.84
CA CYS A 8 34.20 -0.49 -24.05
C CYS A 8 33.35 0.46 -23.19
N ALA A 9 34.00 1.31 -22.39
CA ALA A 9 33.34 2.29 -21.54
C ALA A 9 32.57 3.37 -22.33
N PHE A 10 32.97 3.66 -23.57
CA PHE A 10 32.31 4.67 -24.41
C PHE A 10 31.20 4.08 -25.28
N SER A 11 31.50 3.05 -26.07
CA SER A 11 30.58 2.51 -27.06
C SER A 11 29.78 1.29 -26.59
N GLU A 12 30.13 0.70 -25.44
CA GLU A 12 29.60 -0.57 -24.92
C GLU A 12 29.83 -1.78 -25.87
N SER A 13 30.74 -1.66 -26.82
CA SER A 13 31.14 -2.75 -27.72
C SER A 13 32.06 -3.74 -27.00
N ARG A 14 32.01 -5.03 -27.38
CA ARG A 14 32.94 -6.04 -26.87
C ARG A 14 34.36 -5.77 -27.36
N ILE A 15 35.33 -5.92 -26.47
CA ILE A 15 36.75 -5.79 -26.71
C ILE A 15 37.36 -7.19 -26.52
N TYR A 16 37.93 -7.72 -27.59
CA TYR A 16 38.64 -9.00 -27.56
C TYR A 16 40.08 -8.79 -27.07
N PRO A 17 40.74 -9.84 -26.55
CA PRO A 17 42.14 -9.78 -26.17
C PRO A 17 43.03 -9.20 -27.28
N GLY A 18 44.05 -8.43 -26.90
CA GLY A 18 44.96 -7.77 -27.85
C GLY A 18 44.40 -6.52 -28.55
N HIS A 19 43.19 -6.07 -28.18
CA HIS A 19 42.56 -4.88 -28.76
C HIS A 19 42.25 -3.83 -27.70
N GLY A 20 42.11 -2.58 -28.14
CA GLY A 20 41.72 -1.48 -27.27
C GLY A 20 42.85 -0.88 -26.45
N ILE A 21 42.47 0.06 -25.59
CA ILE A 21 43.38 0.86 -24.77
C ILE A 21 42.73 1.03 -23.39
N ARG A 22 43.49 0.84 -22.31
CA ARG A 22 43.05 1.15 -20.95
C ARG A 22 43.52 2.55 -20.57
N LEU A 23 42.58 3.43 -20.26
CA LEU A 23 42.83 4.79 -19.81
C LEU A 23 42.55 4.87 -18.31
N VAL A 24 43.56 5.23 -17.52
CA VAL A 24 43.40 5.50 -16.08
C VAL A 24 43.36 7.00 -15.86
N ARG A 25 42.30 7.51 -15.23
CA ARG A 25 42.16 8.92 -14.88
C ARG A 25 42.84 9.20 -13.54
N LYS A 26 43.15 10.46 -13.25
CA LYS A 26 43.71 10.92 -11.95
C LYS A 26 42.90 10.44 -10.74
N ASP A 27 41.58 10.32 -10.88
CA ASP A 27 40.66 9.88 -9.84
C ASP A 27 40.73 8.35 -9.56
N GLY A 28 41.69 7.63 -10.16
CA GLY A 28 41.85 6.17 -10.03
C GLY A 28 40.92 5.33 -10.91
N ASN A 29 39.91 5.96 -11.53
CA ASN A 29 38.99 5.26 -12.42
C ASN A 29 39.67 4.79 -13.72
N ALA A 30 39.62 3.48 -13.97
CA ALA A 30 40.12 2.85 -15.19
C ALA A 30 38.99 2.59 -16.18
N TYR A 31 39.17 3.04 -17.42
CA TYR A 31 38.24 2.85 -18.52
C TYR A 31 38.90 2.05 -19.63
N THR A 32 38.32 0.92 -20.04
CA THR A 32 38.74 0.22 -21.26
C THR A 32 38.00 0.82 -22.46
N LEU A 33 38.74 1.18 -23.51
CA LEU A 33 38.21 1.80 -24.73
C LEU A 33 38.59 0.95 -25.94
N LEU A 34 37.68 0.80 -26.90
CA LEU A 34 37.86 -0.11 -28.03
C LEU A 34 38.91 0.37 -29.04
N ASN A 35 38.94 1.67 -29.36
CA ASN A 35 39.79 2.24 -30.41
C ASN A 35 40.13 3.72 -30.15
N SER A 36 41.02 4.28 -30.98
CA SER A 36 41.43 5.70 -30.91
C SER A 36 40.25 6.67 -31.05
N LYS A 37 39.24 6.33 -31.85
CA LYS A 37 37.99 7.11 -31.98
C LYS A 37 37.23 7.21 -30.66
N CYS A 38 37.05 6.09 -29.96
CA CYS A 38 36.43 6.07 -28.63
C CYS A 38 37.27 6.86 -27.61
N LYS A 39 38.60 6.74 -27.65
CA LYS A 39 39.53 7.51 -26.81
C LYS A 39 39.40 9.01 -27.02
N SER A 40 39.44 9.46 -28.27
CA SER A 40 39.32 10.88 -28.61
C SER A 40 37.98 11.46 -28.13
N LEU A 41 36.85 10.79 -28.43
CA LEU A 41 35.53 11.25 -28.00
C LEU A 41 35.36 11.26 -26.47
N PHE A 42 35.94 10.26 -25.79
CA PHE A 42 35.93 10.18 -24.33
C PHE A 42 36.72 11.34 -23.69
N LEU A 43 37.92 11.64 -24.21
CA LEU A 43 38.75 12.76 -23.73
C LEU A 43 38.12 14.13 -24.04
N GLN A 44 37.43 14.26 -25.18
CA GLN A 44 36.61 15.43 -25.52
C GLN A 44 35.33 15.56 -24.67
N ARG A 45 35.10 14.64 -23.71
CA ARG A 45 33.93 14.62 -22.84
C ARG A 45 32.60 14.59 -23.59
N LYS A 46 32.58 13.99 -24.79
CA LYS A 46 31.34 13.81 -25.56
C LYS A 46 30.48 12.74 -24.88
N LYS A 47 29.18 13.01 -24.73
CA LYS A 47 28.24 12.06 -24.12
C LYS A 47 27.91 10.95 -25.14
N PRO A 48 28.20 9.66 -24.87
CA PRO A 48 27.88 8.57 -25.80
C PRO A 48 26.42 8.54 -26.23
N ALA A 49 25.54 8.88 -25.29
CA ALA A 49 24.10 8.97 -25.46
C ALA A 49 23.64 9.94 -26.58
N LYS A 50 24.49 10.89 -27.01
CA LYS A 50 24.21 11.81 -28.13
C LYS A 50 24.82 11.36 -29.46
N ILE A 51 25.64 10.30 -29.47
CA ILE A 51 26.37 9.83 -30.64
C ILE A 51 25.66 8.62 -31.26
N HIS A 52 25.11 8.82 -32.45
CA HIS A 52 24.21 7.89 -33.17
C HIS A 52 24.69 6.44 -33.26
N TRP A 53 25.98 6.21 -33.49
CA TRP A 53 26.49 4.86 -33.72
C TRP A 53 26.65 4.02 -32.44
N THR A 54 26.67 4.65 -31.26
CA THR A 54 26.89 3.97 -29.97
C THR A 54 25.69 3.13 -29.55
N LEU A 55 25.94 2.09 -28.75
CA LEU A 55 24.86 1.27 -28.19
C LEU A 55 23.98 2.07 -27.23
N SER A 56 24.56 2.99 -26.46
CA SER A 56 23.83 3.87 -25.53
C SER A 56 22.77 4.70 -26.25
N TRP A 57 23.12 5.35 -27.38
CA TRP A 57 22.15 6.09 -28.20
C TRP A 57 21.08 5.17 -28.77
N ARG A 58 21.44 4.00 -29.30
CA ARG A 58 20.46 3.05 -29.86
C ARG A 58 19.50 2.50 -28.81
N ARG A 59 19.95 2.30 -27.56
CA ARG A 59 19.12 1.86 -26.43
C ARG A 59 18.07 2.92 -26.09
N MET A 60 18.46 4.19 -25.99
CA MET A 60 17.52 5.28 -25.70
C MET A 60 16.51 5.51 -26.84
N ASN A 61 16.97 5.42 -28.09
CA ASN A 61 16.14 5.64 -29.28
C ASN A 61 15.42 4.38 -29.79
N LYS A 62 15.38 3.31 -28.98
CA LYS A 62 14.69 2.03 -29.29
C LYS A 62 15.10 1.44 -30.64
N LYS A 63 16.35 1.65 -31.07
CA LYS A 63 16.91 1.08 -32.32
C LYS A 63 17.50 -0.32 -32.11
N LEU A 64 17.70 -0.72 -30.86
CA LEU A 64 18.00 -2.09 -30.50
C LEU A 64 16.68 -2.82 -30.22
N ARG A 65 16.51 -4.01 -30.81
CA ARG A 65 15.42 -4.94 -30.47
C ARG A 65 15.74 -5.55 -29.10
N VAL A 66 15.49 -4.78 -28.04
CA VAL A 66 15.52 -5.31 -26.68
C VAL A 66 14.22 -6.08 -26.51
N GLN A 67 14.31 -7.40 -26.32
CA GLN A 67 13.22 -8.22 -25.80
C GLN A 67 12.96 -7.76 -24.37
N SER A 68 12.30 -6.61 -24.21
CA SER A 68 11.93 -6.10 -22.90
C SER A 68 10.76 -6.93 -22.43
N THR A 69 11.05 -8.08 -21.83
CA THR A 69 10.04 -8.80 -21.06
C THR A 69 9.60 -7.84 -19.95
N ARG A 70 8.35 -7.41 -20.01
CA ARG A 70 7.78 -6.56 -18.96
C ARG A 70 7.95 -7.32 -17.65
N ARG A 71 8.79 -6.81 -16.75
CA ARG A 71 9.08 -7.47 -15.47
C ARG A 71 7.79 -7.49 -14.65
N ARG A 72 7.06 -8.60 -14.71
CA ARG A 72 5.80 -8.77 -13.99
C ARG A 72 6.14 -9.00 -12.52
N ALA A 73 5.67 -8.12 -11.64
CA ALA A 73 5.84 -8.31 -10.21
C ALA A 73 5.17 -9.62 -9.80
N ARG A 74 5.91 -10.51 -9.12
CA ARG A 74 5.35 -11.73 -8.55
C ARG A 74 4.47 -11.34 -7.37
N LYS A 75 3.16 -11.59 -7.47
CA LYS A 75 2.25 -11.47 -6.32
C LYS A 75 2.35 -12.77 -5.52
N THR A 76 2.77 -12.67 -4.26
CA THR A 76 2.81 -13.82 -3.35
C THR A 76 1.61 -13.75 -2.43
N THR A 77 0.68 -14.69 -2.56
CA THR A 77 -0.45 -14.83 -1.63
C THR A 77 -0.07 -15.83 -0.54
N LYS A 78 -0.14 -15.42 0.72
CA LYS A 78 0.13 -16.31 1.86
C LYS A 78 -1.14 -17.12 2.19
N ILE A 79 -0.97 -18.42 2.46
CA ILE A 79 -2.06 -19.32 2.86
C ILE A 79 -2.27 -19.22 4.39
N GLN A 80 -3.52 -19.27 4.82
CA GLN A 80 -3.88 -19.36 6.25
C GLN A 80 -3.45 -20.73 6.81
N ARG A 81 -2.63 -20.74 7.86
CA ARG A 81 -2.13 -21.95 8.52
C ARG A 81 -2.99 -22.31 9.74
N ALA A 82 -2.86 -23.56 10.20
CA ALA A 82 -3.48 -24.00 11.44
C ALA A 82 -2.95 -23.17 12.62
N ILE A 83 -3.81 -22.94 13.61
CA ILE A 83 -3.42 -22.32 14.88
C ILE A 83 -3.48 -23.43 15.92
N VAL A 84 -2.53 -23.46 16.88
CA VAL A 84 -2.55 -24.46 17.95
C VAL A 84 -3.91 -24.42 18.66
N GLY A 85 -4.59 -25.57 18.75
CA GLY A 85 -5.93 -25.69 19.34
C GLY A 85 -7.12 -25.51 18.40
N VAL A 86 -6.93 -25.12 17.12
CA VAL A 86 -7.99 -25.07 16.11
C VAL A 86 -7.46 -25.49 14.73
N SER A 87 -8.06 -26.54 14.16
CA SER A 87 -7.67 -27.02 12.83
C SER A 87 -8.03 -26.01 11.72
N VAL A 88 -7.31 -26.07 10.59
CA VAL A 88 -7.59 -25.18 9.43
C VAL A 88 -9.03 -25.33 8.94
N ASP A 89 -9.60 -26.53 9.04
CA ASP A 89 -10.93 -26.83 8.52
C ASP A 89 -12.03 -26.30 9.44
N GLU A 90 -11.82 -26.31 10.76
CA GLU A 90 -12.73 -25.62 11.70
C GLU A 90 -12.71 -24.11 11.50
N LEU A 91 -11.54 -23.51 11.26
CA LEU A 91 -11.38 -22.09 10.94
C LEU A 91 -12.13 -21.71 9.65
N LYS A 92 -12.01 -22.54 8.60
CA LYS A 92 -12.76 -22.35 7.36
C LYS A 92 -14.26 -22.50 7.58
N LYS A 93 -14.70 -23.52 8.32
CA LYS A 93 -16.12 -23.75 8.63
C LYS A 93 -16.73 -22.56 9.37
N LYS A 94 -16.08 -22.06 10.43
CA LYS A 94 -16.53 -20.88 11.18
C LYS A 94 -16.55 -19.62 10.31
N ARG A 95 -15.50 -19.39 9.51
CA ARG A 95 -15.41 -18.21 8.63
C ARG A 95 -16.49 -18.21 7.53
N ASN A 96 -16.77 -19.38 6.96
CA ASN A 96 -17.71 -19.54 5.86
C ASN A 96 -19.18 -19.64 6.33
N GLN A 97 -19.48 -19.53 7.63
CA GLN A 97 -20.86 -19.49 8.12
C GLN A 97 -21.62 -18.31 7.50
N LYS A 98 -22.85 -18.58 7.04
CA LYS A 98 -23.71 -17.56 6.41
C LYS A 98 -23.93 -16.37 7.36
N PRO A 99 -23.94 -15.13 6.85
CA PRO A 99 -24.12 -13.93 7.69
C PRO A 99 -25.39 -13.96 8.56
N GLN A 100 -26.47 -14.58 8.08
CA GLN A 100 -27.74 -14.71 8.81
C GLN A 100 -27.59 -15.53 10.10
N LEU A 101 -26.85 -16.65 10.06
CA LEU A 101 -26.60 -17.48 11.24
C LEU A 101 -25.68 -16.76 12.24
N ARG A 102 -24.72 -15.97 11.74
CA ARG A 102 -23.86 -15.13 12.58
C ARG A 102 -24.64 -13.98 13.24
N ALA A 103 -25.61 -13.40 12.53
CA ALA A 103 -26.49 -12.36 13.09
C ALA A 103 -27.40 -12.94 14.17
N ALA A 104 -28.09 -14.06 13.90
CA ALA A 104 -28.95 -14.71 14.88
C ALA A 104 -28.19 -15.13 16.15
N ALA A 105 -26.97 -15.68 16.03
CA ALA A 105 -26.14 -16.01 17.18
C ALA A 105 -25.71 -14.75 17.98
N ARG A 106 -25.44 -13.64 17.30
CA ARG A 106 -25.12 -12.35 17.94
C ARG A 106 -26.33 -11.80 18.68
N ASP A 107 -27.50 -11.81 18.07
CA ASP A 107 -28.72 -11.25 18.64
C ASP A 107 -29.19 -12.08 19.84
N ALA A 108 -29.07 -13.41 19.77
CA ALA A 108 -29.28 -14.30 20.91
C ALA A 108 -28.31 -13.96 22.05
N ALA A 109 -27.00 -13.82 21.77
CA ALA A 109 -26.01 -13.48 22.79
C ALA A 109 -26.27 -12.11 23.44
N LEU A 110 -26.67 -11.10 22.65
CA LEU A 110 -27.05 -9.79 23.18
C LEU A 110 -28.29 -9.90 24.07
N LYS A 111 -29.31 -10.65 23.66
CA LYS A 111 -30.51 -10.88 24.46
C LYS A 111 -30.16 -11.53 25.81
N TYR A 112 -29.30 -12.54 25.83
CA TYR A 112 -28.83 -13.17 27.07
C TYR A 112 -27.96 -12.24 27.92
N ALA A 113 -27.15 -11.36 27.31
CA ALA A 113 -26.34 -10.40 28.04
C ALA A 113 -27.16 -9.26 28.67
N TYR A 114 -28.25 -8.83 28.02
CA TYR A 114 -29.12 -7.77 28.53
C TYR A 114 -30.23 -8.28 29.46
N ALA A 115 -30.66 -9.54 29.35
CA ALA A 115 -31.67 -10.15 30.23
C ALA A 115 -31.40 -9.98 31.74
N PRO A 116 -30.20 -10.27 32.29
CA PRO A 116 -29.93 -10.07 33.71
C PRO A 116 -29.92 -8.58 34.11
N THR A 117 -29.68 -7.67 33.16
CA THR A 117 -29.70 -6.21 33.44
C THR A 117 -31.11 -5.63 33.45
N SER A 118 -32.07 -6.22 32.72
CA SER A 118 -33.48 -5.85 32.80
C SER A 118 -34.14 -6.40 34.06
N GLU A 119 -33.85 -7.65 34.43
CA GLU A 119 -34.37 -8.26 35.66
C GLU A 119 -33.90 -7.51 36.92
N ALA A 120 -32.64 -7.04 36.94
CA ALA A 120 -32.14 -6.17 38.01
C ALA A 120 -32.80 -4.77 38.02
N LYS A 121 -33.21 -4.25 36.86
CA LYS A 121 -33.90 -2.94 36.75
C LYS A 121 -35.37 -3.01 37.10
N ASP A 122 -36.04 -4.12 36.82
CA ASP A 122 -37.46 -4.31 37.12
C ASP A 122 -37.68 -4.53 38.63
N GLN A 123 -36.75 -5.19 39.32
CA GLN A 123 -36.74 -5.27 40.79
C GLN A 123 -36.48 -3.91 41.47
N ALA A 124 -35.82 -2.96 40.80
CA ALA A 124 -35.62 -1.61 41.32
C ALA A 124 -36.84 -0.70 41.13
N LYS A 125 -37.70 -0.98 40.15
CA LYS A 125 -38.93 -0.20 39.88
C LYS A 125 -40.09 -0.59 40.79
N THR A 126 -40.23 -1.88 41.14
CA THR A 126 -41.29 -2.34 42.06
C THR A 126 -41.13 -1.79 43.49
N LYS A 127 -39.92 -1.37 43.89
CA LYS A 127 -39.67 -0.69 45.18
C LYS A 127 -39.99 0.81 45.19
N LYS A 128 -40.32 1.43 44.04
CA LYS A 128 -40.52 2.89 43.92
C LYS A 128 -41.97 3.36 43.85
N VAL A 129 -42.96 2.46 43.94
CA VAL A 129 -44.39 2.79 43.80
C VAL A 129 -45.08 3.15 45.13
N ALA A 130 -44.36 3.21 46.25
CA ALA A 130 -44.90 3.63 47.55
C ALA A 130 -44.41 5.04 47.95
N ALA A 131 -45.04 6.11 47.44
CA ALA A 131 -45.26 7.42 48.11
C ALA A 131 -45.93 8.47 47.16
N PRO A 132 -46.93 9.25 47.60
CA PRO A 132 -47.68 10.19 46.75
C PRO A 132 -47.14 11.63 46.74
N ALA A 133 -47.67 12.41 45.80
CA ALA A 133 -47.21 13.71 45.31
C ALA A 133 -47.53 14.94 46.18
N GLY A 134 -46.71 16.00 46.06
CA GLY A 134 -46.93 17.35 46.62
C GLY A 134 -46.40 18.46 45.70
N GLN A 135 -47.10 19.60 45.70
CA GLN A 135 -47.16 20.63 44.64
C GLN A 135 -46.11 21.76 44.69
N LYS A 136 -46.13 22.59 43.63
CA LYS A 136 -45.18 23.62 43.13
C LYS A 136 -45.12 24.93 43.95
N LYS A 137 -44.01 25.67 43.80
CA LYS A 137 -43.94 27.14 43.95
C LYS A 137 -43.11 27.77 42.81
N GLN A 138 -43.64 28.84 42.20
CA GLN A 138 -43.09 29.64 41.09
C GLN A 138 -42.56 31.00 41.58
N VAL A 139 -41.49 31.55 40.97
CA VAL A 139 -41.18 32.99 40.73
C VAL A 139 -40.15 33.01 39.54
N ILE A 140 -40.45 33.37 38.28
CA ILE A 140 -40.60 34.69 37.57
C ILE A 140 -39.31 35.55 37.62
N LYS A 141 -38.73 36.22 36.60
CA LYS A 141 -38.75 36.33 35.11
C LYS A 141 -37.56 37.26 34.75
N ASN A 142 -37.00 37.15 33.54
CA ASN A 142 -36.77 38.24 32.56
C ASN A 142 -35.94 37.66 31.38
N ALA A 143 -36.53 37.42 30.19
CA ALA A 143 -36.77 38.37 29.07
C ALA A 143 -35.44 38.90 28.48
N GLY A 144 -35.04 38.73 27.20
CA GLY A 144 -35.54 38.20 25.91
C GLY A 144 -34.46 38.58 24.85
N PRO A 145 -34.66 38.58 23.51
CA PRO A 145 -35.75 38.04 22.70
C PRO A 145 -35.31 37.22 21.45
N LYS A 146 -36.23 36.34 21.02
CA LYS A 146 -36.74 36.01 19.66
C LYS A 146 -35.84 35.61 18.48
N GLY A 147 -36.30 34.52 17.84
CA GLY A 147 -36.28 34.27 16.38
C GLY A 147 -35.35 33.13 15.98
N GLY A 148 -35.73 32.05 15.29
CA GLY A 148 -36.95 31.63 14.61
C GLY A 148 -36.63 30.28 13.93
N LYS A 149 -37.59 29.35 13.91
CA LYS A 149 -37.46 28.02 13.28
C LYS A 149 -37.14 28.14 11.79
N LYS A 150 -36.24 27.28 11.28
CA LYS A 150 -36.32 26.75 9.92
C LYS A 150 -36.01 25.25 9.91
N THR A 151 -37.07 24.49 9.66
CA THR A 151 -37.06 23.17 9.02
C THR A 151 -36.55 23.31 7.58
N GLY A 152 -35.78 22.35 7.06
CA GLY A 152 -35.51 22.31 5.62
C GLY A 152 -34.30 21.47 5.21
N ASN A 153 -34.60 20.30 4.65
CA ASN A 153 -33.76 19.40 3.87
C ASN A 153 -33.01 20.11 2.71
N ARG A 154 -31.69 19.90 2.59
CA ARG A 154 -30.86 19.94 1.35
C ARG A 154 -29.64 19.05 1.64
N GLY A 155 -29.35 17.94 0.96
CA GLY A 155 -29.34 17.77 -0.49
C GLY A 155 -27.94 18.08 -1.02
N ALA A 156 -27.20 17.02 -1.38
CA ALA A 156 -26.11 16.93 -2.36
C ALA A 156 -24.97 17.97 -2.35
N LEU A 157 -23.76 17.48 -2.02
CA LEU A 157 -22.57 17.45 -2.89
C LEU A 157 -21.58 16.43 -2.33
#